data_AF-A0A2M3ZXU5-F1
#
_entry.id   AF-A0A2M3ZXU5-F1
#
_cell.length_a   1.000
_cell.length_b   1.000
_cell.length_c   1.000
_cell.angle_alpha   90.00
_cell.angle_beta   90.00
_cell.angle_gamma   90.00
#
_symmetry.space_group_name_H-M   'P 1'
#
loop_
_entity.id
_entity.type
_entity.pdbx_description
1 polymer ?
#
loop_
_entity_poly.entity_id
_entity_poly.type
_entity_poly.pdbx_seq_one_letter_code
_entity_poly.pdbx_strand_id
1 'polypeptide(L)'
;MDRYSQYTAMILTLLMLCFSLVAHWLACVWYVIAEKERLINDADWDIGWIHTLAERLKIPVSNVTHSEAYITALYFTFTSLTSVGFGNVSATTLSEKIFSIIMMLIGGS
;
A
#
# COMPACT_ATOMS: atom_id res chain seq x y z
N MET A 1 -25.11 23.22 -22.06
CA MET A 1 -24.91 22.28 -20.92
C MET A 1 -23.70 21.37 -21.14
N ASP A 2 -23.34 21.06 -22.39
CA ASP A 2 -22.24 20.17 -22.75
C ASP A 2 -20.86 20.65 -22.27
N ARG A 3 -20.61 21.96 -22.33
CA ARG A 3 -19.31 22.52 -21.91
C ARG A 3 -19.05 22.36 -20.40
N TYR A 4 -20.09 22.46 -19.56
CA TYR A 4 -19.98 22.23 -18.12
C TYR A 4 -19.78 20.73 -17.82
N SER A 5 -20.50 19.86 -18.52
CA SER A 5 -20.34 18.40 -18.42
C SER A 5 -18.92 17.95 -18.83
N GLN A 6 -18.38 18.51 -19.91
CA GLN A 6 -17.01 18.24 -20.37
C GLN A 6 -15.95 18.70 -19.36
N TYR A 7 -16.08 19.90 -18.78
CA TYR A 7 -15.18 20.37 -17.73
C TYR A 7 -15.26 19.49 -16.49
N THR A 8 -16.46 19.08 -16.05
CA THR A 8 -16.63 18.16 -14.93
C THR A 8 -15.98 16.80 -15.22
N ALA A 9 -16.17 16.23 -16.42
CA ALA A 9 -15.55 14.96 -16.80
C ALA A 9 -14.01 15.04 -16.84
N MET A 10 -13.45 16.14 -17.35
CA MET A 10 -12.00 16.39 -17.33
C MET A 10 -11.44 16.50 -15.91
N ILE A 11 -12.17 17.18 -15.01
CA ILE A 11 -11.75 17.30 -13.60
C ILE A 11 -11.83 15.95 -12.89
N LEU A 12 -12.90 15.17 -13.10
CA LEU A 12 -13.06 13.85 -12.50
C LEU A 12 -11.96 12.88 -12.97
N THR A 13 -11.64 12.88 -14.27
CA THR A 13 -10.56 12.05 -14.82
C THR A 13 -9.20 12.46 -14.27
N LEU A 14 -8.92 13.76 -14.17
CA LEU A 14 -7.70 14.26 -13.53
C LEU A 14 -7.60 13.81 -12.07
N LEU A 15 -8.70 13.91 -11.31
CA LEU A 15 -8.74 13.47 -9.91
C LEU A 15 -8.50 11.96 -9.77
N MET A 16 -9.08 11.14 -10.63
CA MET A 16 -8.85 9.68 -10.65
C MET A 16 -7.39 9.34 -10.95
N LEU A 17 -6.76 10.07 -11.89
CA LEU A 17 -5.35 9.87 -12.23
C LEU A 17 -4.43 10.32 -11.08
N CYS A 18 -4.70 11.48 -10.46
CA CYS A 18 -3.96 11.95 -9.29
C CYS A 18 -4.06 10.97 -8.12
N PHE A 19 -5.25 10.45 -7.83
CA PHE A 19 -5.47 9.45 -6.79
C PHE A 19 -4.69 8.16 -7.07
N SER A 20 -4.70 7.69 -8.33
CA SER A 20 -3.95 6.51 -8.75
C SER A 20 -2.44 6.72 -8.64
N LEU A 21 -1.93 7.91 -8.96
CA LEU A 21 -0.52 8.25 -8.84
C LEU A 21 -0.06 8.29 -7.38
N VAL A 22 -0.86 8.92 -6.50
CA VAL A 22 -0.60 8.96 -5.06
C VAL A 22 -0.63 7.54 -4.47
N ALA A 23 -1.60 6.71 -4.87
CA ALA A 23 -1.64 5.32 -4.45
C ALA A 23 -0.41 4.53 -4.94
N HIS A 24 0.06 4.75 -6.16
CA HIS A 24 1.28 4.11 -6.65
C HIS A 24 2.51 4.54 -5.84
N TRP A 25 2.67 5.84 -5.57
CA TRP A 25 3.78 6.35 -4.77
C TRP A 25 3.79 5.76 -3.37
N LEU A 26 2.64 5.76 -2.70
CA LEU A 26 2.51 5.22 -1.35
C LEU A 26 2.75 3.70 -1.33
N ALA A 27 2.29 2.95 -2.32
CA ALA A 27 2.59 1.52 -2.43
C ALA A 27 4.09 1.24 -2.65
N CYS A 28 4.76 2.06 -3.48
CA CYS A 28 6.20 1.98 -3.66
C CYS A 28 6.96 2.26 -2.36
N VAL A 29 6.54 3.28 -1.59
CA VAL A 29 7.14 3.57 -0.28
C VAL A 29 6.91 2.40 0.70
N TRP A 30 5.70 1.85 0.74
CA TRP A 30 5.37 0.69 1.58
C TRP A 30 6.22 -0.54 1.26
N TYR A 31 6.40 -0.82 -0.03
CA TYR A 31 7.27 -1.89 -0.49
C TYR A 31 8.75 -1.66 -0.13
N VAL A 32 9.25 -0.42 -0.30
CA VAL A 32 10.64 -0.07 0.06
C VAL A 32 10.88 -0.19 1.56
N ILE A 33 9.93 0.21 2.42
CA ILE A 33 10.03 0.04 3.88
C ILE A 33 10.24 -1.44 4.20
N ALA A 34 9.42 -2.31 3.61
CA ALA A 34 9.48 -3.74 3.84
C ALA A 34 10.81 -4.36 3.39
N GLU A 35 11.29 -3.98 2.21
CA GLU A 35 12.60 -4.43 1.70
C GLU A 35 13.76 -3.91 2.56
N LYS A 36 13.66 -2.69 3.07
CA LYS A 36 14.65 -2.12 4.00
C LYS A 36 14.66 -2.87 5.33
N GLU A 37 13.50 -3.16 5.92
CA GLU A 37 13.43 -3.96 7.15
C GLU A 37 13.99 -5.37 6.94
N ARG A 38 13.75 -5.98 5.76
CA ARG A 38 14.33 -7.28 5.38
C ARG A 38 15.85 -7.27 5.21
N LEU A 39 16.43 -6.16 4.73
CA LEU A 39 17.87 -6.02 4.52
C LEU A 39 18.63 -5.63 5.80
N ILE A 40 17.99 -4.88 6.70
CA ILE A 40 18.61 -4.36 7.92
C ILE A 40 18.61 -5.43 9.02
N ASN A 41 17.57 -6.26 9.08
CA ASN A 41 17.45 -7.27 10.11
C ASN A 41 17.99 -8.62 9.64
N ASP A 42 18.58 -9.36 10.59
CA ASP A 42 19.18 -10.68 10.38
C ASP A 42 18.14 -11.72 9.91
N ALA A 43 18.62 -12.89 9.46
CA ALA A 43 17.81 -13.97 8.88
C ALA A 43 16.67 -14.53 9.79
N ASP A 44 16.66 -14.14 11.07
CA ASP A 44 15.67 -14.53 12.10
C ASP A 44 14.54 -13.48 12.27
N TRP A 45 14.51 -12.44 11.42
CA TRP A 45 13.49 -11.39 11.53
C TRP A 45 12.14 -11.82 10.94
N ASP A 46 11.30 -12.41 11.79
CA ASP A 46 9.95 -12.88 11.45
C ASP A 46 8.85 -11.83 11.70
N ILE A 47 9.20 -10.55 11.78
CA ILE A 47 8.27 -9.48 12.16
C ILE A 47 8.05 -8.50 11.00
N GLY A 48 6.82 -8.40 10.51
CA GLY A 48 6.46 -7.42 9.48
C GLY A 48 5.37 -7.91 8.55
N TRP A 49 4.83 -6.99 7.75
CA TRP A 49 3.68 -7.30 6.91
C TRP A 49 4.00 -8.31 5.78
N ILE A 50 5.24 -8.34 5.29
CA ILE A 50 5.70 -9.35 4.31
C ILE A 50 5.67 -10.75 4.91
N HIS A 51 6.02 -10.90 6.20
CA HIS A 51 5.97 -12.21 6.86
C HIS A 51 4.51 -12.69 6.98
N THR A 52 3.59 -11.80 7.38
CA THR A 52 2.15 -12.11 7.39
C THR A 52 1.62 -12.46 5.99
N LEU A 53 2.13 -11.81 4.94
CA LEU A 53 1.78 -12.15 3.55
C LEU A 53 2.28 -13.56 3.19
N ALA A 54 3.54 -13.88 3.51
CA ALA A 54 4.13 -15.19 3.23
C ALA A 54 3.36 -16.32 3.95
N GLU A 55 2.98 -16.10 5.21
CA GLU A 55 2.15 -17.03 5.99
C GLU A 55 0.79 -17.27 5.31
N ARG A 56 0.13 -16.21 4.85
CA ARG A 56 -1.16 -16.30 4.14
C ARG A 56 -1.05 -17.06 2.82
N LEU A 57 0.06 -16.85 2.09
CA LEU A 57 0.35 -17.55 0.84
C LEU A 57 0.89 -18.98 1.06
N LYS A 58 1.19 -19.36 2.30
CA LYS A 58 1.81 -20.64 2.68
C LYS A 58 3.13 -20.91 1.93
N ILE A 59 3.89 -19.85 1.69
CA ILE A 59 5.22 -19.91 1.05
C ILE A 59 6.27 -19.33 2.00
N PRO A 60 7.54 -19.74 1.91
CA PRO A 60 8.58 -19.11 2.70
C PRO A 60 8.76 -17.65 2.26
N VAL A 61 9.13 -16.77 3.20
CA VAL A 61 9.34 -15.33 2.96
C VAL A 61 10.34 -15.07 1.83
N SER A 62 11.35 -15.94 1.68
CA SER A 62 12.34 -15.89 0.60
C SER A 62 11.76 -16.15 -0.80
N ASN A 63 10.61 -16.83 -0.89
CA ASN A 63 9.91 -17.11 -2.14
C ASN A 63 8.84 -16.08 -2.50
N VAL A 64 8.61 -15.07 -1.64
CA VAL A 64 7.66 -14.00 -1.96
C VAL A 64 8.21 -13.22 -3.15
N THR A 65 7.47 -13.26 -4.27
CA THR A 65 7.89 -12.54 -5.46
C THR A 65 7.70 -11.03 -5.28
N HIS A 66 8.59 -10.23 -5.87
CA HIS A 66 8.47 -8.77 -5.86
C HIS A 66 7.12 -8.30 -6.40
N SER A 67 6.56 -9.01 -7.37
CA SER A 67 5.24 -8.72 -7.95
C SER A 67 4.11 -8.93 -6.94
N GLU A 68 4.12 -10.02 -6.18
CA GLU A 68 3.08 -10.28 -5.17
C GLU A 68 3.15 -9.30 -3.99
N ALA A 69 4.36 -8.96 -3.55
CA ALA A 69 4.56 -7.93 -2.54
C ALA A 69 4.05 -6.57 -3.03
N TYR A 70 4.35 -6.21 -4.29
CA TYR A 70 3.91 -4.94 -4.88
C TYR A 70 2.39 -4.87 -5.08
N ILE A 71 1.76 -5.94 -5.58
CA ILE A 71 0.29 -6.00 -5.74
C ILE A 71 -0.39 -5.90 -4.38
N THR A 72 0.15 -6.58 -3.37
CA THR A 72 -0.35 -6.52 -1.99
C THR A 72 -0.20 -5.13 -1.38
N ALA A 73 0.95 -4.47 -1.62
CA ALA A 73 1.19 -3.09 -1.20
C ALA A 73 0.19 -2.13 -1.84
N LEU A 74 -0.03 -2.23 -3.16
CA LEU A 74 -1.05 -1.46 -3.87
C LEU A 74 -2.45 -1.69 -3.31
N TYR A 75 -2.82 -2.95 -3.07
CA TYR A 75 -4.11 -3.31 -2.49
C TYR A 75 -4.29 -2.68 -1.10
N PHE A 76 -3.29 -2.78 -0.23
CA PHE A 76 -3.31 -2.12 1.07
C PHE A 76 -3.47 -0.61 0.92
N THR A 77 -2.65 0.02 0.08
CA THR A 77 -2.69 1.47 -0.13
C THR A 77 -4.05 1.94 -0.65
N PHE A 78 -4.60 1.26 -1.65
CA PHE A 78 -5.88 1.62 -2.26
C PHE A 78 -7.04 1.43 -1.28
N THR A 79 -7.02 0.35 -0.49
CA THR A 79 -8.07 0.07 0.51
C THR A 79 -7.99 1.00 1.73
N SER A 80 -6.81 1.47 2.10
CA SER A 80 -6.62 2.52 3.10
C SER A 80 -7.05 3.90 2.59
N LEU A 81 -6.68 4.27 1.35
CA LEU A 81 -7.09 5.55 0.77
C LEU A 81 -8.61 5.63 0.56
N THR A 82 -9.25 4.52 0.20
CA THR A 82 -10.72 4.45 0.03
C THR A 82 -11.46 4.27 1.36
N SER A 83 -10.74 4.27 2.51
CA SER A 83 -11.30 4.08 3.85
C SER A 83 -12.09 2.76 4.05
N VAL A 84 -11.90 1.77 3.18
CA VAL A 84 -12.58 0.45 3.29
C VAL A 84 -11.89 -0.46 4.29
N GLY A 85 -10.55 -0.43 4.35
CA GLY A 85 -9.75 -1.06 5.41
C GLY A 85 -10.04 -2.55 5.68
N PHE A 86 -9.74 -3.44 4.73
CA PHE A 86 -10.03 -4.89 4.88
C PHE A 86 -9.17 -5.64 5.92
N GLY A 87 -8.08 -5.04 6.44
CA GLY A 87 -7.24 -5.65 7.48
C GLY A 87 -6.48 -6.91 7.05
N ASN A 88 -6.31 -7.15 5.74
CA ASN A 88 -5.55 -8.30 5.23
C ASN A 88 -4.04 -8.17 5.44
N VAL A 89 -3.55 -6.94 5.61
CA VAL A 89 -2.16 -6.60 5.82
C VAL A 89 -2.14 -5.67 7.01
N SER A 90 -1.38 -6.01 8.04
CA SER A 90 -1.34 -5.26 9.30
C SER A 90 0.08 -4.78 9.56
N ALA A 91 0.20 -3.49 9.84
CA ALA A 91 1.44 -2.88 10.28
C ALA A 91 1.85 -3.46 11.64
N THR A 92 2.97 -4.16 11.66
CA THR A 92 3.50 -4.83 12.84
C THR A 92 4.64 -4.00 13.44
N THR A 93 5.53 -3.47 12.59
CA THR A 93 6.69 -2.65 13.01
C THR A 93 6.30 -1.19 13.26
N LEU A 94 7.15 -0.45 13.98
CA LEU A 94 6.91 0.97 14.27
C LEU A 94 6.86 1.80 12.97
N SER A 95 7.77 1.53 12.04
CA SER A 95 7.85 2.19 10.73
C SER A 95 6.57 1.95 9.92
N GLU A 96 6.12 0.70 9.87
CA GLU A 96 4.87 0.31 9.20
C GLU A 96 3.65 1.01 9.84
N LYS A 97 3.61 1.11 11.17
CA LYS A 97 2.49 1.73 11.91
C LYS A 97 2.41 3.23 11.65
N ILE A 98 3.54 3.93 11.70
CA ILE A 98 3.61 5.37 11.41
C ILE A 98 3.14 5.64 9.97
N PHE A 99 3.63 4.85 9.01
CA PHE A 99 3.21 5.00 7.62
C PHE A 99 1.71 4.73 7.44
N SER A 100 1.17 3.70 8.09
CA SER A 100 -0.26 3.38 8.04
C SER A 100 -1.13 4.50 8.62
N ILE A 101 -0.69 5.18 9.69
CA ILE A 101 -1.41 6.34 10.25
C ILE A 101 -1.42 7.51 9.24
N ILE A 102 -0.27 7.82 8.63
CA ILE A 102 -0.17 8.90 7.61
C ILE A 102 -1.10 8.60 6.42
N MET A 103 -1.06 7.36 5.93
CA MET A 103 -1.92 6.82 4.89
C MET A 103 -3.42 7.00 5.20
N MET A 104 -3.83 6.66 6.41
CA MET A 104 -5.22 6.82 6.85
C MET A 104 -5.64 8.29 6.98
N LEU A 105 -4.73 9.17 7.41
CA LEU A 105 -5.00 10.62 7.46
C LEU A 105 -5.20 11.23 6.07
N ILE A 106 -4.47 10.75 5.06
CA ILE A 106 -4.60 11.21 3.66
C ILE A 106 -5.87 10.67 3.02
N GLY A 107 -6.27 9.42 3.33
CA GLY A 107 -7.47 8.79 2.79
C GLY A 107 -8.77 9.17 3.50
N GLY A 108 -8.69 9.64 4.74
CA GLY A 108 -9.82 10.00 5.59
C GLY A 108 -10.20 11.48 5.57
N SER A 109 -9.58 12.28 4.71
CA SER A 109 -9.88 13.71 4.50
C SER A 109 -10.74 13.96 3.26
#